data_AF-A0A2V7CPT4-F1
#
_entry.id   AF-A0A2V7CPT4-F1
#
_cell.length_a   1.000
_cell.length_b   1.000
_cell.length_c   1.000
_cell.angle_alpha   90.00
_cell.angle_beta   90.00
_cell.angle_gamma   90.00
#
_symmetry.space_group_name_H-M   'P 1'
#
loop_
_entity.id
_entity.type
_entity.pdbx_description
1 polymer ?
#
loop_
_entity_poly.entity_id
_entity_poly.type
_entity_poly.pdbx_seq_one_letter_code
_entity_poly.pdbx_strand_id
1 'polypeptide(L)'
;MIVLTCLRTRRRIGAYLDEALDERTAQSTARHLSGCSTCQGEEEKLRRMRALLQRTMVPSASRAEPDWTGFWPGVVRGIEDARHRDAPAIATPRWWWRPRLTLGGALAAAVLVSLTLWQTMSGPLAPDAPIIVSSAHTEDPRGTVMVYSTNEKDVTVVWVLGLDDSD
;
A
#
# COMPACT_ATOMS: atom_id res chain seq x y z
N MET A 1 -4.36 22.21 -19.12
CA MET A 1 -3.53 21.56 -18.09
C MET A 1 -4.36 20.50 -17.33
N ILE A 2 -4.92 19.50 -18.05
CA ILE A 2 -5.91 18.56 -17.50
C ILE A 2 -5.38 17.11 -17.50
N VAL A 3 -4.46 16.78 -18.41
CA VAL A 3 -3.97 15.40 -18.58
C VAL A 3 -3.20 14.90 -17.35
N LEU A 4 -2.30 15.71 -16.78
CA LEU A 4 -1.51 15.31 -15.60
C LEU A 4 -2.37 15.20 -14.33
N THR A 5 -3.36 16.08 -14.15
CA THR A 5 -4.28 16.02 -13.01
C THR A 5 -5.24 14.84 -13.13
N CYS A 6 -5.69 14.49 -14.34
CA CYS A 6 -6.43 13.26 -14.60
C CYS A 6 -5.59 12.01 -14.29
N LEU A 7 -4.35 11.95 -14.78
CA LEU A 7 -3.44 10.81 -14.52
C LEU A 7 -3.20 10.62 -13.02
N ARG A 8 -2.93 11.71 -12.30
CA ARG A 8 -2.73 11.68 -10.85
C ARG A 8 -4.00 11.28 -10.11
N THR A 9 -5.16 11.81 -10.51
CA THR A 9 -6.44 11.49 -9.89
C THR A 9 -6.81 10.03 -10.12
N ARG A 10 -6.69 9.51 -11.35
CA ARG A 10 -6.96 8.10 -11.67
C ARG A 10 -6.17 7.13 -10.79
N ARG A 11 -4.90 7.43 -10.49
CA ARG A 11 -4.07 6.63 -9.58
C ARG A 11 -4.53 6.68 -8.11
N ARG A 12 -5.29 7.70 -7.72
CA ARG A 12 -5.74 7.96 -6.35
C ARG A 12 -7.18 7.53 -6.08
N ILE A 13 -7.98 7.22 -7.11
CA ILE A 13 -9.42 6.92 -6.94
C ILE A 13 -9.63 5.74 -5.98
N GLY A 14 -8.83 4.67 -6.07
CA GLY A 14 -8.93 3.53 -5.14
C GLY A 14 -8.78 3.96 -3.68
N ALA A 15 -7.61 4.55 -3.35
CA ALA A 15 -7.35 5.07 -2.02
C ALA A 15 -8.35 6.15 -1.56
N TYR A 16 -8.92 6.93 -2.49
CA TYR A 16 -9.99 7.88 -2.18
C TYR A 16 -11.28 7.17 -1.75
N LEU A 17 -11.68 6.12 -2.47
CA LEU A 17 -12.86 5.31 -2.12
C LEU A 17 -12.68 4.50 -0.84
N ASP A 18 -11.44 4.20 -0.48
CA ASP A 18 -11.08 3.49 0.74
C ASP A 18 -10.76 4.44 1.91
N GLU A 19 -10.97 5.76 1.73
CA GLU A 19 -10.68 6.80 2.72
C GLU A 19 -9.23 6.80 3.24
N ALA A 20 -8.31 6.26 2.44
CA ALA A 20 -6.90 6.05 2.76
C ALA A 20 -5.98 7.18 2.27
N LEU A 21 -6.55 8.33 1.91
CA LEU A 21 -5.79 9.50 1.48
C LEU A 21 -5.69 10.53 2.62
N ASP A 22 -4.60 11.29 2.63
CA ASP A 22 -4.52 12.46 3.50
C ASP A 22 -5.56 13.52 3.12
N GLU A 23 -6.02 14.29 4.10
CA GLU A 23 -7.11 15.26 3.95
C GLU A 23 -6.88 16.21 2.76
N ARG A 24 -5.65 16.71 2.60
CA ARG A 24 -5.31 17.64 1.51
C ARG A 24 -5.41 16.94 0.16
N THR A 25 -4.88 15.72 0.06
CA THR A 25 -4.97 14.91 -1.15
C THR A 25 -6.41 14.50 -1.45
N ALA A 26 -7.18 14.08 -0.47
CA ALA A 26 -8.60 13.73 -0.61
C ALA A 26 -9.41 14.91 -1.15
N GLN A 27 -9.25 16.10 -0.57
CA GLN A 27 -9.95 17.29 -1.03
C GLN A 27 -9.53 17.71 -2.45
N SER A 28 -8.25 17.56 -2.81
CA SER A 28 -7.78 17.81 -4.19
C SER A 28 -8.39 16.83 -5.20
N THR A 29 -8.52 15.55 -4.82
CA THR A 29 -9.14 14.50 -5.62
C THR A 29 -10.63 14.77 -5.80
N ALA A 30 -11.35 15.11 -4.72
CA ALA A 30 -12.77 15.46 -4.76
C ALA A 30 -13.06 16.65 -5.68
N ARG A 31 -12.25 17.73 -5.60
CA ARG A 31 -12.37 18.89 -6.50
C ARG A 31 -12.18 18.52 -7.98
N HIS A 32 -11.28 17.59 -8.28
CA HIS A 32 -11.08 17.14 -9.66
C HIS A 32 -12.24 16.25 -10.12
N LEU A 33 -12.70 15.33 -9.26
CA LEU A 33 -13.84 14.46 -9.53
C LEU A 33 -15.11 15.29 -9.78
N SER A 34 -15.35 16.39 -9.06
CA SER A 34 -16.53 17.24 -9.32
C SER A 34 -16.53 17.90 -10.70
N GLY A 35 -15.38 18.03 -11.35
CA GLY A 35 -15.23 18.74 -12.63
C GLY A 35 -14.85 17.89 -13.84
N CYS A 36 -14.56 16.60 -13.68
CA CYS A 36 -14.05 15.74 -14.75
C CYS A 36 -14.89 14.46 -14.93
N SER A 37 -15.70 14.42 -16.00
CA SER A 37 -16.55 13.27 -16.34
C SER A 37 -15.77 11.97 -16.57
N THR A 38 -14.57 12.05 -17.15
CA THR A 38 -13.72 10.87 -17.34
C THR A 38 -13.32 10.23 -16.01
N CYS A 39 -12.90 11.03 -15.03
CA CYS A 39 -12.51 10.53 -13.72
C CYS A 39 -13.72 10.07 -12.90
N GLN A 40 -14.87 10.75 -13.02
CA GLN A 40 -16.15 10.28 -12.44
C GLN A 40 -16.53 8.89 -12.97
N GLY A 41 -16.38 8.66 -14.27
CA GLY A 41 -16.68 7.36 -14.87
C GLY A 41 -15.79 6.23 -14.35
N GLU A 42 -14.52 6.50 -14.05
CA GLU A 42 -13.64 5.50 -13.43
C GLU A 42 -14.00 5.24 -11.96
N GLU A 43 -14.33 6.30 -11.22
CA GLU A 43 -14.83 6.17 -9.85
C GLU A 43 -16.08 5.31 -9.77
N GLU A 44 -17.06 5.55 -10.65
CA GLU A 44 -18.28 4.76 -10.67
C GLU A 44 -18.03 3.29 -11.00
N LYS A 45 -17.13 2.98 -11.94
CA LYS A 45 -16.73 1.60 -12.25
C LYS A 45 -16.13 0.91 -11.04
N LEU A 46 -15.23 1.57 -10.31
CA LEU A 46 -14.61 1.02 -9.11
C LEU A 46 -15.64 0.82 -7.99
N ARG A 47 -16.55 1.78 -7.76
CA ARG A 47 -17.67 1.62 -6.81
C ARG A 47 -18.54 0.43 -7.17
N ARG A 48 -18.88 0.26 -8.46
CA ARG A 48 -19.69 -0.86 -8.94
C ARG A 48 -18.99 -2.20 -8.73
N MET A 49 -17.69 -2.28 -9.03
CA MET A 49 -16.88 -3.48 -8.77
C MET A 49 -16.87 -3.81 -7.27
N ARG A 50 -16.60 -2.82 -6.40
CA ARG A 50 -16.62 -3.00 -4.95
C ARG A 50 -17.97 -3.50 -4.44
N ALA A 51 -19.08 -2.96 -4.94
CA ALA A 51 -20.42 -3.40 -4.59
C ALA A 51 -20.69 -4.85 -5.01
N LEU A 52 -20.21 -5.27 -6.19
CA LEU A 52 -20.32 -6.68 -6.63
C LEU A 52 -19.49 -7.60 -5.73
N LEU A 53 -18.25 -7.21 -5.44
CA LEU A 53 -17.35 -7.96 -4.56
C LEU A 53 -17.92 -8.11 -3.15
N GLN A 54 -18.47 -7.04 -2.57
CA GLN A 54 -19.12 -7.07 -1.26
C GLN A 54 -20.29 -8.05 -1.24
N ARG A 55 -21.14 -8.05 -2.29
CA ARG A 55 -22.26 -9.01 -2.39
C ARG A 55 -21.79 -10.47 -2.44
N THR A 56 -20.62 -10.73 -3.04
CA THR A 56 -20.06 -12.09 -3.13
C THR A 56 -19.25 -12.51 -1.91
N MET A 57 -18.63 -11.55 -1.21
CA MET A 57 -17.72 -11.80 -0.10
C MET A 57 -18.38 -11.70 1.27
N VAL A 58 -19.50 -10.99 1.41
CA VAL A 58 -20.31 -11.07 2.63
C VAL A 58 -20.75 -12.52 2.76
N PRO A 59 -20.31 -13.24 3.82
CA PRO A 59 -20.74 -14.60 4.04
C PRO A 59 -22.27 -14.58 4.05
N SER A 60 -22.89 -15.43 3.23
CA SER A 60 -24.31 -15.72 3.41
C SER A 60 -24.50 -16.01 4.89
N ALA A 61 -25.45 -15.33 5.54
CA ALA A 61 -25.71 -15.30 6.99
C ALA A 61 -25.87 -16.67 7.69
N SER A 62 -25.66 -17.76 6.95
CA SER A 62 -25.69 -19.17 7.33
C SER A 62 -24.33 -19.79 7.67
N ARG A 63 -23.21 -19.08 7.50
CA ARG A 63 -21.89 -19.59 7.91
C ARG A 63 -21.63 -19.15 9.36
N ALA A 64 -21.55 -20.11 10.27
CA ALA A 64 -21.11 -19.86 11.64
C ALA A 64 -19.82 -19.03 11.64
N GLU A 65 -19.75 -18.04 12.52
CA GLU A 65 -18.58 -17.18 12.71
C GLU A 65 -17.33 -18.07 12.83
N PRO A 66 -16.26 -17.82 12.02
CA PRO A 66 -15.02 -18.57 12.16
C PRO A 66 -14.46 -18.39 13.57
N ASP A 67 -13.92 -19.45 14.17
CA ASP A 67 -13.16 -19.32 15.41
C ASP A 67 -11.85 -18.57 15.14
N TRP A 68 -11.79 -17.31 15.57
CA TRP A 68 -10.63 -16.43 15.41
C TRP A 68 -9.62 -16.55 16.57
N THR A 69 -9.92 -17.32 17.63
CA THR A 69 -9.16 -17.35 18.90
C THR A 69 -7.67 -17.65 18.71
N GLY A 70 -7.32 -18.47 17.71
CA GLY A 70 -5.93 -18.84 17.40
C GLY A 70 -5.28 -18.07 16.24
N PHE A 71 -6.08 -17.38 15.42
CA PHE A 71 -5.58 -16.76 14.19
C PHE A 71 -4.63 -15.59 14.49
N TRP A 72 -5.10 -14.63 15.29
CA TRP A 72 -4.32 -13.42 15.57
C TRP A 72 -3.03 -13.71 16.36
N PRO A 73 -3.05 -14.55 17.42
CA PRO A 73 -1.81 -15.00 18.07
C PRO A 73 -0.85 -15.71 17.09
N GLY A 74 -1.39 -16.45 16.11
CA GLY A 74 -0.63 -17.06 15.02
C GLY A 74 0.11 -16.05 14.16
N VAL A 75 -0.61 -15.01 13.71
CA VAL A 75 -0.05 -13.91 12.89
C VAL A 75 1.04 -13.16 13.65
N VAL A 76 0.78 -12.77 14.91
CA VAL A 76 1.76 -12.07 15.76
C VAL A 76 3.05 -12.88 15.89
N ARG A 77 2.92 -14.18 16.21
CA ARG A 77 4.08 -15.08 16.32
C ARG A 77 4.84 -15.21 15.01
N GLY A 78 4.16 -15.26 13.87
CA GLY A 78 4.79 -15.29 12.56
C GLY A 78 5.62 -14.04 12.25
N ILE A 79 5.09 -12.86 12.59
CA ILE A 79 5.79 -11.57 12.43
C ILE A 79 7.00 -11.49 13.38
N GLU A 80 6.84 -11.96 14.62
CA GLU A 80 7.95 -12.05 15.57
C GLU A 80 9.02 -13.02 15.08
N ASP A 81 8.68 -14.23 14.66
CA ASP A 81 9.65 -15.20 14.16
C ASP A 81 10.40 -14.68 12.92
N ALA A 82 9.70 -14.04 11.98
CA ALA A 82 10.31 -13.41 10.80
C ALA A 82 11.29 -12.28 11.15
N ARG A 83 11.07 -11.59 12.26
CA ARG A 83 11.94 -10.51 12.75
C ARG A 83 13.23 -11.03 13.40
N HIS A 84 13.15 -12.20 14.03
CA HIS A 84 14.29 -12.84 14.72
C HIS A 84 15.13 -13.71 13.77
N ARG A 85 14.56 -14.14 12.65
CA ARG A 85 15.35 -14.68 11.54
C ARG A 85 16.06 -13.53 10.86
N ASP A 86 17.37 -13.42 11.10
CA ASP A 86 18.23 -12.61 10.24
C ASP A 86 17.96 -13.01 8.78
N ALA A 87 17.60 -12.04 7.94
CA ALA A 87 17.51 -12.27 6.50
C ALA A 87 18.82 -12.94 6.06
N PRO A 88 18.79 -14.07 5.33
CA PRO A 88 20.02 -14.73 4.92
C PRO A 88 20.89 -13.69 4.23
N ALA A 89 22.07 -13.44 4.80
CA ALA A 89 23.01 -12.50 4.23
C ALA A 89 23.25 -12.95 2.79
N ILE A 90 22.74 -12.17 1.83
CA ILE A 90 22.98 -12.41 0.42
C ILE A 90 24.50 -12.21 0.25
N ALA A 91 25.24 -13.31 0.28
CA ALA A 91 26.69 -13.30 0.16
C ALA A 91 27.03 -12.81 -1.25
N THR A 92 27.31 -11.51 -1.38
CA THR A 92 27.78 -10.95 -2.65
C THR A 92 29.11 -11.60 -2.97
N PRO A 93 29.27 -12.30 -4.10
CA PRO A 93 30.52 -12.97 -4.42
C PRO A 93 31.63 -11.94 -4.62
N ARG A 94 32.65 -12.00 -3.76
CA ARG A 94 33.87 -11.19 -3.71
C ARG A 94 34.80 -11.38 -4.94
N TRP A 95 34.25 -11.82 -6.08
CA TRP A 95 34.96 -12.06 -7.34
C TRP A 95 34.84 -10.88 -8.33
N TRP A 96 34.30 -9.73 -7.93
CA TRP A 96 34.32 -8.54 -8.78
C TRP A 96 35.65 -7.77 -8.81
N TRP A 97 36.66 -8.18 -8.04
CA TRP A 97 38.00 -7.58 -8.06
C TRP A 97 39.01 -8.36 -8.91
N ARG A 98 38.73 -8.60 -10.19
CA ARG A 98 39.76 -8.95 -11.17
C ARG A 98 39.81 -7.90 -12.29
N PRO A 99 40.89 -7.09 -12.38
CA PRO A 99 41.00 -6.00 -13.34
C PRO A 99 41.44 -6.51 -14.73
N ARG A 100 40.65 -7.39 -15.34
CA ARG A 100 40.94 -7.95 -16.68
C ARG A 100 39.76 -7.89 -17.67
N LEU A 101 38.88 -6.89 -17.52
CA LEU A 101 37.76 -6.65 -18.45
C LEU A 101 37.88 -5.29 -19.15
N THR A 102 38.99 -5.05 -19.85
CA THR A 102 39.14 -3.82 -20.65
C THR A 102 38.42 -3.88 -22.02
N LEU A 103 37.70 -4.96 -22.33
CA LEU A 103 36.85 -5.04 -23.54
C LEU A 103 35.36 -5.28 -23.24
N GLY A 104 34.98 -5.85 -22.09
CA GLY A 104 33.59 -6.03 -21.69
C GLY A 104 32.94 -4.81 -21.03
N GLY A 105 33.76 -3.88 -20.49
CA GLY A 105 33.28 -2.73 -19.73
C GLY A 105 32.47 -1.72 -20.55
N ALA A 106 32.81 -1.52 -21.84
CA ALA A 106 32.10 -0.57 -22.69
C ALA A 106 30.67 -1.03 -23.01
N LEU A 107 30.48 -2.32 -23.29
CA LEU A 107 29.15 -2.91 -23.49
C LEU A 107 28.32 -2.90 -22.20
N ALA A 108 28.93 -3.24 -21.07
CA ALA A 108 28.27 -3.19 -19.78
C ALA A 108 27.85 -1.75 -19.41
N ALA A 109 28.71 -0.75 -19.66
CA ALA A 109 28.39 0.65 -19.46
C ALA A 109 27.23 1.11 -20.35
N ALA A 110 27.22 0.73 -21.64
CA ALA A 110 26.12 1.05 -22.54
C ALA A 110 24.79 0.42 -22.10
N VAL A 111 24.82 -0.82 -21.61
CA VAL A 111 23.65 -1.51 -21.05
C VAL A 111 23.17 -0.84 -19.76
N LEU A 112 24.07 -0.45 -18.85
CA LEU A 112 23.72 0.27 -17.62
C LEU A 112 23.15 1.65 -17.91
N VAL A 113 23.71 2.39 -18.87
CA VAL A 113 23.18 3.68 -19.34
C VAL A 113 21.79 3.49 -19.96
N SER A 114 21.60 2.45 -20.77
CA SER A 114 20.30 2.12 -21.36
C SER A 114 19.26 1.75 -20.28
N LEU A 115 19.63 0.93 -19.31
CA LEU A 115 18.78 0.55 -18.17
C LEU A 115 18.45 1.74 -17.26
N THR A 116 19.41 2.62 -16.97
CA THR A 116 19.14 3.84 -16.17
C THR A 116 18.25 4.82 -16.94
N LEU A 117 18.45 4.98 -18.23
CA LEU A 117 17.57 5.78 -19.08
C LEU A 117 16.16 5.17 -19.16
N TRP A 118 16.06 3.86 -19.24
CA TRP A 118 14.79 3.14 -19.16
C TRP A 118 14.11 3.38 -17.80
N GLN A 119 14.80 3.17 -16.69
CA GLN A 119 14.24 3.34 -15.33
C GLN A 119 13.80 4.77 -15.04
N THR A 120 14.55 5.76 -15.54
CA THR A 120 14.14 7.17 -15.44
C THR A 120 12.89 7.47 -16.27
N MET A 121 12.72 6.81 -17.43
CA MET A 121 11.53 6.95 -18.28
C MET A 121 10.32 6.13 -17.80
N SER A 122 10.55 4.96 -17.18
CA SER A 122 9.50 4.07 -16.64
C SER A 122 9.09 4.39 -15.21
N GLY A 123 9.77 5.38 -14.59
CA GLY A 123 9.63 5.69 -13.18
C GLY A 123 10.38 4.66 -12.32
N PRO A 124 11.01 5.08 -11.21
CA PRO A 124 11.56 4.13 -10.26
C PRO A 124 10.43 3.21 -9.78
N LEU A 125 10.73 1.92 -9.60
CA LEU A 125 10.07 1.12 -8.58
C LEU A 125 10.34 1.89 -7.29
N ALA A 126 9.39 2.74 -6.90
CA ALA A 126 9.51 3.54 -5.70
C ALA A 126 9.78 2.56 -4.55
N PRO A 127 10.83 2.78 -3.73
CA PRO A 127 10.93 2.12 -2.45
C PRO A 127 9.59 2.31 -1.74
N ASP A 128 9.10 1.25 -1.09
CA ASP A 128 7.84 1.27 -0.35
C ASP A 128 7.74 2.59 0.43
N ALA A 129 6.76 3.41 0.06
CA ALA A 129 6.60 4.71 0.69
C ALA A 129 6.16 4.46 2.15
N PRO A 130 6.72 5.19 3.13
CA PRO A 130 6.35 4.99 4.52
C PRO A 130 4.84 5.15 4.69
N ILE A 131 4.21 4.19 5.37
CA ILE A 131 2.76 4.13 5.55
C ILE A 131 2.34 5.24 6.53
N ILE A 132 1.95 6.39 5.99
CA ILE A 132 1.42 7.52 6.77
C ILE A 132 -0.08 7.32 6.94
N VAL A 133 -0.52 7.00 8.16
CA VAL A 133 -1.95 6.97 8.52
C VAL A 133 -2.42 8.40 8.73
N SER A 134 -3.26 8.92 7.84
CA SER A 134 -3.67 10.32 7.86
C SER A 134 -4.94 10.60 8.68
N SER A 135 -5.75 9.60 8.97
CA SER A 135 -6.88 9.70 9.88
C SER A 135 -7.25 8.32 10.40
N ALA A 136 -7.74 8.26 11.64
CA ALA A 136 -8.28 7.04 12.23
C ALA A 136 -9.44 7.49 13.11
N HIS A 137 -10.66 7.09 12.73
CA HIS A 137 -11.90 7.47 13.39
C HIS A 137 -12.79 6.24 13.54
N THR A 138 -13.66 6.25 14.54
CA THR A 138 -14.62 5.18 14.84
C THR A 138 -16.02 5.77 14.88
N GLU A 139 -17.00 5.07 14.34
CA GLU A 139 -18.41 5.50 14.33
C GLU A 139 -19.08 5.32 15.70
N ASP A 140 -18.48 4.53 16.60
CA ASP A 140 -18.96 4.36 17.97
C ASP A 140 -18.55 5.57 18.83
N PRO A 141 -19.51 6.33 19.41
CA PRO A 141 -19.22 7.49 20.25
C PRO A 141 -18.44 7.16 21.53
N ARG A 142 -18.30 5.88 21.90
CA ARG A 142 -17.49 5.41 23.04
C ARG A 142 -16.10 4.90 22.63
N GLY A 143 -15.87 4.71 21.34
CA GLY A 143 -14.62 4.19 20.82
C GLY A 143 -13.52 5.24 20.80
N THR A 144 -12.33 4.91 21.30
CA THR A 144 -11.13 5.75 21.17
C THR A 144 -10.12 5.07 20.26
N VAL A 145 -9.54 5.81 19.32
CA VAL A 145 -8.56 5.27 18.37
C VAL A 145 -7.15 5.78 18.69
N MET A 146 -6.18 4.88 18.80
CA MET A 146 -4.77 5.19 19.02
C MET A 146 -3.92 4.64 17.89
N VAL A 147 -3.17 5.51 17.21
CA VAL A 147 -2.29 5.14 16.10
C VAL A 147 -0.84 5.14 16.56
N TYR A 148 -0.15 4.02 16.41
CA TYR A 148 1.28 3.88 16.70
C TYR A 148 2.04 3.54 15.42
N SER A 149 2.85 4.48 14.95
CA SER A 149 3.76 4.29 13.81
C SER A 149 5.20 4.20 14.30
N THR A 150 5.92 3.14 13.92
CA THR A 150 7.36 3.02 14.19
C THR A 150 8.16 3.36 12.94
N ASN A 151 9.12 4.29 13.07
CA ASN A 151 9.94 4.79 11.95
C ASN A 151 10.92 3.74 11.38
N GLU A 152 11.11 2.60 12.06
CA GLU A 152 12.06 1.58 11.62
C GLU A 152 11.48 0.50 10.71
N LYS A 153 10.14 0.36 10.61
CA LYS A 153 9.54 -0.86 10.04
C LYS A 153 8.41 -0.68 9.03
N ASP A 154 8.09 0.53 8.57
CA ASP A 154 6.95 0.77 7.66
C ASP A 154 5.65 0.06 8.09
N VAL A 155 5.44 -0.06 9.40
CA VAL A 155 4.25 -0.67 10.00
C VAL A 155 3.60 0.34 10.93
N THR A 156 2.30 0.55 10.71
CA THR A 156 1.47 1.39 11.55
C THR A 156 0.35 0.53 12.16
N VAL A 157 0.27 0.52 13.49
CA VAL A 157 -0.74 -0.23 14.25
C VAL A 157 -1.83 0.73 14.69
N VAL A 158 -3.08 0.41 14.38
CA VAL A 158 -4.27 1.18 14.79
C VAL A 158 -5.02 0.38 15.84
N TRP A 159 -5.09 0.92 17.06
CA TRP A 159 -5.82 0.35 18.18
C TRP A 159 -7.18 1.04 18.30
N VAL A 160 -8.26 0.26 18.44
CA VAL A 160 -9.60 0.76 18.74
C VAL A 160 -9.99 0.23 20.11
N LEU A 161 -10.21 1.11 21.08
CA LEU A 161 -10.54 0.79 22.48
C LEU A 161 -11.99 1.18 22.78
N GLY A 162 -12.67 0.44 23.67
CA GLY A 162 -14.00 0.80 24.19
C GLY A 162 -15.20 0.10 23.53
N LEU A 163 -14.95 -0.92 22.71
CA LEU A 163 -15.99 -1.84 22.24
C LEU A 163 -16.23 -2.86 23.36
N ASP A 164 -17.28 -2.69 24.16
CA ASP A 164 -17.74 -3.74 25.08
C ASP A 164 -18.40 -4.84 24.25
N ASP A 165 -18.03 -6.10 24.51
CA ASP A 165 -18.76 -7.27 24.01
C ASP A 165 -20.19 -7.22 24.55
N SER A 166 -21.14 -6.83 23.72
CA SER A 166 -22.56 -7.04 23.98
C SER A 166 -22.93 -8.47 23.58
N ASP A 167 -22.95 -9.35 24.59
CA ASP A 167 -23.52 -10.72 24.69
C ASP A 167 -23.27 -11.73 23.55
#